data_AF-A0A656HBL9-F1
#
_entry.id   AF-A0A656HBL9-F1
#
_cell.length_a   1.000
_cell.length_b   1.000
_cell.length_c   1.000
_cell.angle_alpha   90.00
_cell.angle_beta   90.00
_cell.angle_gamma   90.00
#
_symmetry.space_group_name_H-M   'P 1'
#
loop_
_entity.id
_entity.type
_entity.pdbx_description
1 polymer ?
#
loop_
_entity_poly.entity_id
_entity_poly.type
_entity_poly.pdbx_seq_one_letter_code
_entity_poly.pdbx_strand_id
1 'polypeptide(L)'
;MKMNHTSSGLFVHARRALLMLPLVLLSTQVLAETSATPPPAANSAGVTALPEGACPLNSGGPSLLGTRWRLLSVYGNQVPQELEITMLVGENDLNGFGGCNQYDANFQRVGHTGFKINKIAKGQDGCPVLRPAPGMPTINVGDWEGSYIRTLQRAGSVEQVGNTLHFYNRSGEPSVIFAKKYGSSPEAEPALPPAGSTPESGASGNAQ
;
A
#
# COMPACT_ATOMS: atom_id res chain seq x y z
N MET A 1 -34.90 47.17 7.14
CA MET A 1 -33.69 47.29 6.31
C MET A 1 -32.65 48.09 7.06
N LYS A 2 -31.55 47.46 7.49
CA LYS A 2 -30.37 48.14 8.02
C LYS A 2 -29.15 47.31 7.59
N MET A 3 -28.37 47.88 6.68
CA MET A 3 -27.11 47.32 6.20
C MET A 3 -26.03 47.63 7.24
N ASN A 4 -25.23 46.63 7.60
CA ASN A 4 -23.94 46.85 8.24
C ASN A 4 -22.87 46.09 7.46
N HIS A 5 -22.11 46.83 6.66
CA HIS A 5 -20.81 46.45 6.14
C HIS A 5 -19.77 47.19 6.98
N THR A 6 -18.83 46.49 7.65
CA THR A 6 -17.45 47.00 7.74
C THR A 6 -16.48 45.85 7.98
N SER A 7 -15.63 45.67 6.98
CA SER A 7 -14.41 44.86 6.96
C SER A 7 -13.34 45.50 7.84
N SER A 8 -12.57 44.70 8.59
CA SER A 8 -11.21 45.04 9.06
C SER A 8 -10.52 43.81 9.65
N GLY A 9 -9.52 43.29 8.93
CA GLY A 9 -8.60 42.28 9.41
C GLY A 9 -7.24 42.54 8.77
N LEU A 10 -6.36 43.19 9.51
CA LEU A 10 -5.07 43.73 9.10
C LEU A 10 -4.09 42.62 8.69
N PHE A 11 -3.53 42.77 7.49
CA PHE A 11 -2.38 42.01 7.00
C PHE A 11 -1.11 42.43 7.76
N VAL A 12 -0.53 41.53 8.56
CA VAL A 12 0.84 41.69 9.07
C VAL A 12 1.80 41.07 8.06
N HIS A 13 2.40 41.94 7.24
CA HIS A 13 3.56 41.61 6.41
C HIS A 13 4.79 41.42 7.29
N ALA A 14 5.15 40.17 7.59
CA ALA A 14 6.46 39.84 8.13
C ALA A 14 7.51 39.93 7.00
N ARG A 15 8.16 41.08 6.88
CA ARG A 15 9.35 41.29 6.04
C ARG A 15 10.49 40.42 6.56
N ARG A 16 10.75 39.27 5.93
CA ARG A 16 12.02 38.56 6.10
C ARG A 16 13.07 39.22 5.23
N ALA A 17 14.01 39.87 5.90
CA ALA A 17 15.20 40.47 5.30
C ALA A 17 16.02 39.41 4.57
N LEU A 18 16.26 39.69 3.29
CA LEU A 18 17.11 38.93 2.38
C LEU A 18 18.57 39.27 2.74
N LEU A 19 19.26 38.37 3.44
CA LEU A 19 20.71 38.44 3.60
C LEU A 19 21.35 37.84 2.34
N MET A 20 21.79 38.72 1.43
CA MET A 20 22.66 38.37 0.31
C MET A 20 24.06 38.04 0.85
N LEU A 21 24.43 36.76 0.86
CA LEU A 21 25.82 36.33 1.02
C LEU A 21 26.49 36.30 -0.36
N PRO A 22 27.65 36.96 -0.57
CA PRO A 22 28.43 36.79 -1.80
C PRO A 22 29.15 35.43 -1.76
N LEU A 23 28.65 34.47 -2.54
CA LEU A 23 29.30 33.19 -2.77
C LEU A 23 30.45 33.39 -3.78
N VAL A 24 31.68 33.45 -3.29
CA VAL A 24 32.89 33.46 -4.11
C VAL A 24 33.07 32.06 -4.71
N LEU A 25 32.79 31.90 -6.00
CA LEU A 25 33.11 30.69 -6.76
C LEU A 25 34.61 30.70 -7.14
N LEU A 26 35.42 29.91 -6.45
CA LEU A 26 36.71 29.46 -7.00
C LEU A 26 36.43 28.36 -8.04
N SER A 27 36.66 28.68 -9.30
CA SER A 27 36.58 27.77 -10.44
C SER A 27 37.90 27.00 -10.60
N THR A 28 38.00 25.81 -9.99
CA THR A 28 39.01 24.81 -10.38
C THR A 28 38.47 24.00 -11.56
N GLN A 29 38.98 24.30 -12.76
CA GLN A 29 38.79 23.49 -13.96
C GLN A 29 39.61 22.20 -13.79
N VAL A 30 38.94 21.08 -13.51
CA VAL A 30 39.56 19.75 -13.64
C VAL A 30 39.37 19.31 -15.08
N LEU A 31 40.48 19.27 -15.84
CA LEU A 31 40.53 18.61 -17.14
C LEU A 31 40.36 17.10 -16.92
N ALA A 32 39.16 16.58 -17.18
CA ALA A 32 38.94 15.15 -17.31
C ALA A 32 39.33 14.71 -18.73
N GLU A 33 40.43 13.99 -18.80
CA GLU A 33 40.98 13.33 -19.98
C GLU A 33 39.96 12.30 -20.51
N THR A 34 39.38 12.58 -21.67
CA THR A 34 38.41 11.67 -22.32
C THR A 34 39.19 10.60 -23.06
N SER A 35 39.57 9.53 -22.36
CA SER A 35 39.92 8.27 -23.01
C SER A 35 38.62 7.53 -23.36
N ALA A 36 38.32 7.49 -24.65
CA ALA A 36 37.19 6.75 -25.20
C ALA A 36 37.39 5.25 -24.98
N THR A 37 36.76 4.71 -23.93
CA THR A 37 36.46 3.29 -23.81
C THR A 37 34.94 3.14 -23.97
N PRO A 38 34.43 2.34 -24.94
CA PRO A 38 33.01 2.09 -25.04
C PRO A 38 32.53 1.45 -23.72
N PRO A 39 31.47 1.99 -23.07
CA PRO A 39 30.94 1.38 -21.87
C PRO A 39 30.47 -0.04 -22.21
N PRO A 40 30.88 -1.08 -21.45
CA PRO A 40 30.23 -2.37 -21.56
C PRO A 40 28.75 -2.15 -21.27
N ALA A 41 27.90 -2.74 -22.11
CA ALA A 41 26.45 -2.74 -21.97
C ALA A 41 26.10 -2.92 -20.48
N ALA A 42 25.32 -1.99 -19.95
CA ALA A 42 24.79 -2.04 -18.60
C ALA A 42 23.91 -3.29 -18.48
N ASN A 43 24.54 -4.42 -18.17
CA ASN A 43 23.88 -5.57 -17.64
C ASN A 43 23.10 -5.09 -16.43
N SER A 44 21.80 -5.40 -16.40
CA SER A 44 20.89 -5.15 -15.28
C SER A 44 21.38 -5.91 -14.05
N ALA A 45 22.42 -5.37 -13.42
CA ALA A 45 23.08 -5.94 -12.26
C ALA A 45 22.28 -5.56 -11.02
N GLY A 46 21.77 -6.57 -10.32
CA GLY A 46 21.46 -6.44 -8.90
C GLY A 46 20.06 -6.87 -8.44
N VAL A 47 19.22 -7.43 -9.30
CA VAL A 47 17.99 -8.10 -8.83
C VAL A 47 18.27 -9.59 -8.78
N THR A 48 18.80 -10.07 -7.65
CA THR A 48 18.89 -11.52 -7.38
C THR A 48 17.52 -12.14 -7.62
N ALA A 49 17.45 -13.19 -8.43
CA ALA A 49 16.20 -13.91 -8.68
C ALA A 49 15.61 -14.35 -7.34
N LEU A 50 14.31 -14.14 -7.14
CA LEU A 50 13.61 -14.64 -5.96
C LEU A 50 13.52 -16.17 -6.07
N PRO A 51 13.62 -16.92 -4.96
CA PRO A 51 13.31 -18.34 -4.97
C PRO A 51 11.84 -18.54 -5.36
N GLU A 52 11.55 -19.68 -5.98
CA GLU A 52 10.18 -20.04 -6.38
C GLU A 52 9.24 -20.01 -5.16
N GLY A 53 8.07 -19.37 -5.31
CA GLY A 53 7.06 -19.22 -4.25
C GLY A 53 7.30 -18.05 -3.27
N ALA A 54 8.39 -17.29 -3.39
CA ALA A 54 8.57 -16.09 -2.56
C ALA A 54 7.73 -14.92 -3.08
N CYS A 55 7.05 -14.22 -2.15
CA CYS A 55 6.30 -13.00 -2.46
C CYS A 55 7.25 -11.91 -2.98
N PRO A 56 7.08 -11.39 -4.21
CA PRO A 56 7.92 -10.32 -4.71
C PRO A 56 7.60 -8.97 -4.06
N LEU A 57 6.43 -8.84 -3.44
CA LEU A 57 6.09 -7.72 -2.58
C LEU A 57 6.66 -7.96 -1.17
N ASN A 58 7.94 -7.62 -0.99
CA ASN A 58 8.63 -7.76 0.29
C ASN A 58 8.15 -6.71 1.30
N SER A 59 7.55 -7.16 2.40
CA SER A 59 7.04 -6.32 3.48
C SER A 59 7.85 -6.40 4.77
N GLY A 60 8.97 -7.13 4.80
CA GLY A 60 9.72 -7.40 6.02
C GLY A 60 9.03 -8.34 7.02
N GLY A 61 7.87 -8.91 6.66
CA GLY A 61 7.10 -9.85 7.49
C GLY A 61 6.84 -11.20 6.80
N PRO A 62 5.84 -11.97 7.28
CA PRO A 62 5.37 -13.18 6.60
C PRO A 62 4.94 -12.91 5.15
N SER A 63 4.92 -13.96 4.32
CA SER A 63 4.48 -13.86 2.94
C SER A 63 3.09 -13.22 2.84
N LEU A 64 2.95 -12.26 1.92
CA LEU A 64 1.67 -11.59 1.65
C LEU A 64 0.83 -12.32 0.60
N LEU A 65 1.37 -13.32 -0.10
CA LEU A 65 0.65 -13.98 -1.20
C LEU A 65 -0.70 -14.53 -0.73
N GLY A 66 -1.76 -14.18 -1.44
CA GLY A 66 -3.14 -14.59 -1.14
C GLY A 66 -3.79 -13.88 0.05
N THR A 67 -3.10 -12.95 0.70
CA THR A 67 -3.64 -12.22 1.86
C THR A 67 -4.60 -11.11 1.44
N ARG A 68 -5.64 -10.87 2.25
CA ARG A 68 -6.65 -9.83 2.01
C ARG A 68 -6.59 -8.74 3.05
N TRP A 69 -6.75 -7.51 2.58
CA TRP A 69 -6.54 -6.29 3.35
C TRP A 69 -7.68 -5.30 3.13
N ARG A 70 -8.06 -4.56 4.17
CA ARG A 70 -9.01 -3.44 4.11
C ARG A 70 -8.25 -2.13 4.32
N LEU A 71 -8.49 -1.15 3.48
CA LEU A 71 -7.86 0.17 3.61
C LEU A 71 -8.36 0.86 4.89
N LEU A 72 -7.42 1.35 5.71
CA LEU A 72 -7.70 2.15 6.89
C LEU A 72 -7.55 3.64 6.60
N SER A 73 -6.50 4.04 5.87
CA SER A 73 -6.23 5.45 5.64
C SER A 73 -5.45 5.73 4.35
N VAL A 74 -5.61 6.97 3.87
CA VAL A 74 -4.86 7.56 2.75
C VAL A 74 -4.27 8.90 3.22
N TYR A 75 -2.93 9.01 3.27
CA TYR A 75 -2.20 10.15 3.81
C TYR A 75 -2.73 10.63 5.18
N GLY A 76 -3.01 9.68 6.08
CA GLY A 76 -3.54 9.95 7.42
C GLY A 76 -5.06 10.17 7.49
N ASN A 77 -5.74 10.40 6.37
CA ASN A 77 -7.20 10.53 6.33
C ASN A 77 -7.85 9.15 6.52
N GLN A 78 -8.62 8.99 7.58
CA GLN A 78 -9.30 7.72 7.88
C GLN A 78 -10.43 7.47 6.88
N VAL A 79 -10.48 6.25 6.36
CA VAL A 79 -11.56 5.80 5.48
C VAL A 79 -12.85 5.67 6.31
N PRO A 80 -13.97 6.28 5.90
CA PRO A 80 -15.25 6.12 6.58
C PRO A 80 -15.65 4.65 6.71
N GLN A 81 -16.31 4.29 7.81
CA GLN A 81 -16.66 2.89 8.08
C GLN A 81 -17.64 2.32 7.04
N GLU A 82 -18.50 3.18 6.50
CA GLU A 82 -19.48 2.88 5.45
C GLU A 82 -18.84 2.60 4.09
N LEU A 83 -17.56 2.97 3.92
CA LEU A 83 -16.81 2.75 2.71
C LEU A 83 -15.93 1.50 2.86
N GLU A 84 -16.06 0.59 1.90
CA GLU A 84 -15.21 -0.60 1.79
C GLU A 84 -14.22 -0.41 0.64
N ILE A 85 -12.92 -0.43 0.95
CA ILE A 85 -11.84 -0.46 -0.02
C ILE A 85 -10.92 -1.61 0.36
N THR A 86 -10.62 -2.50 -0.57
CA THR A 86 -9.91 -3.76 -0.30
C THR A 86 -8.76 -4.00 -1.25
N MET A 87 -7.83 -4.83 -0.81
CA MET A 87 -6.71 -5.32 -1.62
C MET A 87 -6.48 -6.81 -1.34
N LEU A 88 -6.28 -7.57 -2.41
CA LEU A 88 -5.75 -8.93 -2.43
C LEU A 88 -4.33 -8.83 -3.02
N VAL A 89 -3.37 -9.48 -2.37
CA VAL A 89 -1.99 -9.54 -2.87
C VAL A 89 -1.80 -10.82 -3.67
N GLY A 90 -1.59 -10.69 -4.97
CA GLY A 90 -1.21 -11.75 -5.88
C GLY A 90 0.31 -11.87 -6.03
N GLU A 91 0.74 -12.69 -7.00
CA GLU A 91 2.16 -12.88 -7.26
C GLU A 91 2.77 -11.63 -7.89
N ASN A 92 2.19 -11.07 -8.94
CA ASN A 92 2.72 -9.88 -9.62
C ASN A 92 1.71 -8.73 -9.72
N ASP A 93 0.59 -8.89 -9.03
CA ASP A 93 -0.55 -8.01 -9.10
C ASP A 93 -1.21 -7.78 -7.73
N LEU A 94 -1.89 -6.65 -7.61
CA LEU A 94 -2.77 -6.31 -6.50
C LEU A 94 -4.16 -6.08 -7.08
N ASN A 95 -5.16 -6.81 -6.60
CA ASN A 95 -6.53 -6.71 -7.10
C ASN A 95 -7.45 -6.34 -5.95
N GLY A 96 -8.56 -5.69 -6.24
CA GLY A 96 -9.56 -5.46 -5.20
C GLY A 96 -10.58 -4.40 -5.57
N PHE A 97 -11.34 -3.98 -4.57
CA PHE A 97 -12.39 -3.00 -4.72
C PHE A 97 -11.90 -1.63 -4.26
N GLY A 98 -11.96 -0.64 -5.14
CA GLY A 98 -11.53 0.74 -4.90
C GLY A 98 -12.57 1.61 -4.19
N GLY A 99 -13.68 1.03 -3.74
CA GLY A 99 -14.82 1.73 -3.13
C GLY A 99 -15.97 1.95 -4.09
N CYS A 100 -15.69 2.06 -5.39
CA CYS A 100 -16.68 2.24 -6.45
C CYS A 100 -16.50 1.18 -7.55
N ASN A 101 -15.28 1.02 -8.05
CA ASN A 101 -14.94 0.05 -9.07
C ASN A 101 -13.98 -1.01 -8.55
N GLN A 102 -13.98 -2.18 -9.20
CA GLN A 102 -12.84 -3.11 -9.09
C GLN A 102 -11.62 -2.51 -9.77
N TYR A 103 -10.43 -2.85 -9.27
CA TYR A 103 -9.15 -2.46 -9.83
C TYR A 103 -8.16 -3.63 -9.84
N ASP A 104 -7.21 -3.53 -10.77
CA ASP A 104 -6.09 -4.46 -10.95
C ASP A 104 -4.81 -3.66 -11.15
N ALA A 105 -3.80 -3.90 -10.32
CA ALA A 105 -2.55 -3.16 -10.30
C ALA A 105 -1.36 -4.12 -10.50
N ASN A 106 -0.64 -4.00 -11.60
CA ASN A 106 0.56 -4.79 -11.84
C ASN A 106 1.77 -4.10 -11.22
N PHE A 107 2.60 -4.85 -10.51
CA PHE A 107 3.81 -4.33 -9.89
C PHE A 107 5.05 -5.12 -10.27
N GLN A 108 6.20 -4.49 -10.08
CA GLN A 108 7.50 -5.14 -10.20
C GLN A 108 8.35 -4.80 -8.99
N ARG A 109 9.12 -5.78 -8.52
CA ARG A 109 10.10 -5.57 -7.47
C ARG A 109 11.24 -4.68 -7.97
N VAL A 110 11.71 -3.78 -7.11
CA VAL A 110 12.84 -2.90 -7.35
C VAL A 110 13.80 -3.02 -6.17
N GLY A 111 14.98 -3.62 -6.40
CA GLY A 111 15.93 -3.89 -5.33
C GLY A 111 15.43 -4.92 -4.32
N HIS A 112 15.74 -4.74 -3.03
CA HIS A 112 15.43 -5.70 -1.98
C HIS A 112 14.07 -5.47 -1.31
N THR A 113 13.72 -4.21 -1.03
CA THR A 113 12.50 -3.81 -0.29
C THR A 113 11.57 -2.92 -1.12
N GLY A 114 12.03 -2.50 -2.30
CA GLY A 114 11.28 -1.59 -3.16
C GLY A 114 10.37 -2.34 -4.13
N PHE A 115 9.33 -1.64 -4.59
CA PHE A 115 8.53 -2.05 -5.72
C PHE A 115 8.04 -0.83 -6.49
N LYS A 116 7.53 -1.07 -7.69
CA LYS A 116 6.89 -0.05 -8.52
C LYS A 116 5.61 -0.61 -9.11
N ILE A 117 4.51 0.13 -8.95
CA ILE A 117 3.30 -0.11 -9.74
C ILE A 117 3.55 0.36 -11.17
N ASN A 118 3.39 -0.53 -12.15
CA ASN A 118 3.57 -0.21 -13.56
C ASN A 118 2.27 0.25 -14.22
N LYS A 119 1.16 -0.37 -13.85
CA LYS A 119 -0.14 -0.11 -14.43
C LYS A 119 -1.22 -0.39 -13.40
N ILE A 120 -2.20 0.50 -13.30
CA ILE A 120 -3.48 0.23 -12.62
C ILE A 120 -4.59 0.36 -13.65
N ALA A 121 -5.40 -0.69 -13.77
CA ALA A 121 -6.69 -0.65 -14.46
C ALA A 121 -7.80 -0.60 -13.41
N LYS A 122 -8.91 0.07 -13.74
CA LYS A 122 -10.12 0.10 -12.91
C LYS A 122 -11.36 0.15 -13.78
N GLY A 123 -12.49 -0.24 -13.22
CA GLY A 123 -13.79 -0.01 -13.83
C GLY A 123 -14.08 1.47 -14.11
N GLN A 124 -15.02 1.71 -15.02
CA GLN A 124 -15.42 3.04 -15.48
C GLN A 124 -16.84 3.41 -15.04
N ASP A 125 -17.41 2.68 -14.09
CA ASP A 125 -18.74 2.95 -13.58
C ASP A 125 -18.77 4.26 -12.78
N GLY A 126 -19.92 4.93 -12.83
CA GLY A 126 -20.15 6.16 -12.08
C GLY A 126 -20.21 5.89 -10.58
N CYS A 127 -19.53 6.72 -9.79
CA CYS A 127 -19.45 6.51 -8.35
C CYS A 127 -20.57 7.20 -7.60
N PRO A 128 -21.23 6.50 -6.64
CA PRO A 128 -22.30 7.09 -5.87
C PRO A 128 -21.74 8.09 -4.84
N VAL A 129 -22.66 8.91 -4.34
CA VAL A 129 -22.43 9.79 -3.19
C VAL A 129 -23.26 9.23 -2.03
N LEU A 130 -22.60 8.76 -0.98
CA LEU A 130 -23.27 8.15 0.16
C LEU A 130 -23.69 9.21 1.18
N ARG A 131 -24.86 9.00 1.78
CA ARG A 131 -25.43 9.84 2.84
C ARG A 131 -25.74 8.94 4.05
N PRO A 132 -24.78 8.72 4.97
CA PRO A 132 -24.90 7.69 6.01
C PRO A 132 -26.09 7.90 6.95
N ALA A 133 -26.15 9.07 7.60
CA ALA A 133 -27.22 9.45 8.52
C ALA A 133 -27.43 10.98 8.49
N PRO A 134 -28.62 11.48 8.87
CA PRO A 134 -28.86 12.91 9.00
C PRO A 134 -27.82 13.58 9.91
N GLY A 135 -27.23 14.68 9.44
CA GLY A 135 -26.18 15.41 10.17
C GLY A 135 -24.76 14.88 9.98
N MET A 136 -24.57 13.73 9.32
CA MET A 136 -23.23 13.22 8.98
C MET A 136 -22.71 13.84 7.67
N PRO A 137 -21.38 14.01 7.52
CA PRO A 137 -20.79 14.42 6.27
C PRO A 137 -21.16 13.46 5.13
N THR A 138 -21.40 14.03 3.96
CA THR A 138 -21.61 13.26 2.74
C THR A 138 -20.29 12.64 2.28
N ILE A 139 -20.32 11.38 1.84
CA ILE A 139 -19.13 10.65 1.38
C ILE A 139 -19.16 10.61 -0.15
N ASN A 140 -18.20 11.28 -0.78
CA ASN A 140 -17.98 11.14 -2.23
C ASN A 140 -17.07 9.93 -2.49
N VAL A 141 -17.66 8.82 -2.94
CA VAL A 141 -16.94 7.56 -3.16
C VAL A 141 -15.90 7.71 -4.28
N GLY A 142 -16.18 8.50 -5.31
CA GLY A 142 -15.26 8.74 -6.42
C GLY A 142 -13.99 9.47 -5.98
N ASP A 143 -14.10 10.41 -5.05
CA ASP A 143 -12.94 11.13 -4.49
C ASP A 143 -12.04 10.18 -3.70
N TRP A 144 -12.63 9.27 -2.90
CA TRP A 144 -11.89 8.25 -2.17
C TRP A 144 -11.22 7.24 -3.10
N GLU A 145 -11.93 6.69 -4.08
CA GLU A 145 -11.36 5.79 -5.09
C GLU A 145 -10.18 6.45 -5.81
N GLY A 146 -10.38 7.67 -6.31
CA GLY A 146 -9.35 8.41 -7.03
C GLY A 146 -8.13 8.72 -6.16
N SER A 147 -8.35 9.13 -4.91
CA SER A 147 -7.27 9.41 -3.95
C SER A 147 -6.47 8.14 -3.65
N TYR A 148 -7.15 7.04 -3.36
CA TYR A 148 -6.53 5.74 -3.11
C TYR A 148 -5.68 5.27 -4.30
N ILE A 149 -6.26 5.18 -5.50
CA ILE A 149 -5.59 4.67 -6.70
C ILE A 149 -4.36 5.52 -7.05
N ARG A 150 -4.48 6.86 -7.00
CA ARG A 150 -3.33 7.75 -7.25
C ARG A 150 -2.23 7.60 -6.20
N THR A 151 -2.59 7.33 -4.95
CA THR A 151 -1.62 7.18 -3.86
C THR A 151 -0.90 5.84 -3.98
N LEU A 152 -1.64 4.74 -4.21
CA LEU A 152 -1.07 3.41 -4.41
C LEU A 152 -0.09 3.38 -5.59
N GLN A 153 -0.42 4.04 -6.70
CA GLN A 153 0.46 4.17 -7.88
C GLN A 153 1.83 4.82 -7.56
N ARG A 154 1.90 5.63 -6.49
CA ARG A 154 3.11 6.35 -6.06
C ARG A 154 3.89 5.65 -4.95
N ALA A 155 3.36 4.56 -4.41
CA ALA A 155 4.06 3.77 -3.41
C ALA A 155 5.38 3.22 -3.99
N GLY A 156 6.41 3.19 -3.14
CA GLY A 156 7.76 2.73 -3.50
C GLY A 156 8.26 1.59 -2.61
N SER A 157 7.70 1.44 -1.41
CA SER A 157 8.01 0.34 -0.49
C SER A 157 6.79 0.01 0.36
N VAL A 158 6.83 -1.14 1.00
CA VAL A 158 5.78 -1.63 1.90
C VAL A 158 6.42 -2.29 3.11
N GLU A 159 5.76 -2.19 4.25
CA GLU A 159 6.17 -2.80 5.50
C GLU A 159 4.95 -3.37 6.22
N GLN A 160 5.09 -4.56 6.77
CA GLN A 160 4.07 -5.15 7.61
C GLN A 160 4.39 -4.86 9.08
N VAL A 161 3.48 -4.18 9.78
CA VAL A 161 3.61 -3.80 11.19
C VAL A 161 2.49 -4.49 11.98
N GLY A 162 2.80 -5.67 12.54
CA GLY A 162 1.79 -6.51 13.19
C GLY A 162 0.66 -6.91 12.23
N ASN A 163 -0.55 -6.39 12.47
CA ASN A 163 -1.75 -6.68 11.68
C ASN A 163 -2.08 -5.60 10.63
N THR A 164 -1.17 -4.64 10.41
CA THR A 164 -1.32 -3.60 9.40
C THR A 164 -0.26 -3.70 8.33
N LEU A 165 -0.58 -3.18 7.14
CA LEU A 165 0.31 -3.09 6.01
C LEU A 165 0.46 -1.62 5.63
N HIS A 166 1.68 -1.12 5.75
CA HIS A 166 2.04 0.29 5.59
C HIS A 166 2.78 0.46 4.27
N PHE A 167 2.23 1.27 3.36
CA PHE A 167 2.91 1.63 2.13
C PHE A 167 3.53 3.01 2.27
N TYR A 168 4.78 3.14 1.84
CA TYR A 168 5.49 4.40 1.84
C TYR A 168 5.69 4.91 0.42
N ASN A 169 5.62 6.24 0.26
CA ASN A 169 5.95 6.88 -1.00
C ASN A 169 7.48 6.85 -1.24
N ARG A 170 7.94 7.35 -2.39
CA ARG A 170 9.38 7.39 -2.73
C ARG A 170 10.22 8.29 -1.82
N SER A 171 9.58 9.18 -1.05
CA SER A 171 10.22 10.02 -0.04
C SER A 171 10.31 9.33 1.33
N GLY A 172 9.77 8.11 1.48
CA GLY A 172 9.73 7.37 2.74
C GLY A 172 8.58 7.76 3.67
N GLU A 173 7.61 8.57 3.22
CA GLU A 173 6.48 8.97 4.04
C GLU A 173 5.32 7.96 3.91
N PRO A 174 4.59 7.68 5.01
CA PRO A 174 3.44 6.77 4.98
C PRO A 174 2.33 7.34 4.09
N SER A 175 1.77 6.49 3.23
CA SER A 175 0.87 6.90 2.15
C SER A 175 -0.48 6.18 2.18
N VAL A 176 -0.51 4.84 2.21
CA VAL A 176 -1.71 4.05 2.46
C VAL A 176 -1.44 3.03 3.55
N ILE A 177 -2.41 2.86 4.45
CA ILE A 177 -2.33 1.88 5.53
C ILE A 177 -3.54 0.97 5.42
N PHE A 178 -3.30 -0.34 5.48
CA PHE A 178 -4.34 -1.35 5.50
C PHE A 178 -4.36 -2.13 6.81
N ALA A 179 -5.51 -2.68 7.18
CA ALA A 179 -5.68 -3.71 8.20
C ALA A 179 -5.93 -5.07 7.54
N LYS A 180 -5.44 -6.14 8.17
CA LYS A 180 -5.72 -7.51 7.74
C LYS A 180 -7.22 -7.79 7.81
N LYS A 181 -7.80 -8.32 6.73
CA LYS A 181 -9.20 -8.79 6.72
C LYS A 181 -9.21 -10.26 7.16
N TYR A 182 -9.77 -10.54 8.34
CA TYR A 182 -9.91 -11.91 8.87
C TYR A 182 -10.64 -12.82 7.86
N GLY A 183 -10.17 -14.06 7.71
CA GLY A 183 -10.65 -15.01 6.69
C GLY A 183 -9.72 -15.23 5.49
N SER A 184 -8.49 -14.68 5.53
CA SER A 184 -7.42 -14.95 4.56
C SER A 184 -6.33 -15.81 5.22
N SER A 185 -6.59 -17.12 5.32
CA SER A 185 -5.56 -18.12 5.63
C SER A 185 -5.27 -18.91 4.35
N PRO A 186 -4.05 -18.88 3.78
CA PRO A 186 -3.49 -20.10 3.23
C PRO A 186 -3.16 -21.00 4.43
N GLU A 187 -3.39 -22.30 4.35
CA GLU A 187 -3.35 -23.23 5.48
C GLU A 187 -4.58 -23.11 6.42
N ALA A 188 -5.68 -23.74 6.01
CA ALA A 188 -6.35 -24.61 6.97
C ALA A 188 -5.50 -25.89 6.96
N GLU A 189 -4.55 -25.98 7.88
CA GLU A 189 -3.93 -27.25 8.22
C GLU A 189 -5.09 -28.20 8.57
N PRO A 190 -5.31 -29.30 7.81
CA PRO A 190 -6.36 -30.23 8.16
C PRO A 190 -5.97 -30.80 9.50
N ALA A 191 -6.76 -30.49 10.54
CA ALA A 191 -6.63 -31.13 11.84
C ALA A 191 -6.62 -32.64 11.60
N LEU A 192 -5.45 -33.25 11.78
CA LEU A 192 -5.30 -34.69 11.76
C LEU A 192 -6.35 -35.26 12.74
N PRO A 193 -7.22 -36.18 12.30
CA PRO A 193 -8.11 -36.85 13.25
C PRO A 193 -7.24 -37.55 14.30
N PRO A 194 -7.62 -37.50 15.59
CA PRO A 194 -6.87 -38.20 16.63
C PRO A 194 -6.80 -39.69 16.28
N ALA A 195 -5.60 -40.15 15.95
CA ALA A 195 -5.29 -41.56 15.86
C ALA A 195 -5.39 -42.14 17.27
N GLY A 196 -6.41 -42.95 17.53
CA GLY A 196 -6.52 -43.69 18.79
C GLY A 196 -7.94 -43.94 19.25
N SER A 197 -8.67 -44.82 18.56
CA SER A 197 -9.69 -45.64 19.21
C SER A 197 -9.37 -47.10 18.95
N THR A 198 -8.71 -47.71 19.93
CA THR A 198 -8.46 -49.14 20.04
C THR A 198 -9.81 -49.86 20.17
N PRO A 199 -10.08 -50.95 19.43
CA PRO A 199 -11.20 -51.82 19.73
C PRO A 199 -10.84 -52.67 20.95
N GLU A 200 -11.53 -52.45 22.07
CA GLU A 200 -11.50 -53.34 23.22
C GLU A 200 -12.19 -54.65 22.84
N SER A 201 -11.37 -55.67 22.56
CA SER A 201 -11.74 -57.05 22.38
C SER A 201 -12.22 -57.64 23.71
N GLY A 202 -13.52 -57.57 23.98
CA GLY A 202 -14.18 -58.31 25.06
C GLY A 202 -14.43 -59.76 24.65
N ALA A 203 -13.61 -60.65 25.19
CA ALA A 203 -13.65 -62.09 24.96
C ALA A 203 -14.87 -62.78 25.60
N SER A 204 -15.29 -63.83 24.89
CA SER A 204 -16.14 -64.95 25.30
C SER A 204 -15.76 -65.57 26.65
N GLY A 205 -16.77 -65.98 27.43
CA GLY A 205 -16.62 -66.70 28.70
C GLY A 205 -17.90 -67.42 29.16
N ASN A 206 -18.10 -68.62 28.62
CA ASN A 206 -18.90 -69.78 29.04
C ASN A 206 -19.77 -69.77 30.32
N ALA A 207 -21.01 -70.26 30.10
CA ALA A 207 -21.68 -71.40 30.76
C ALA A 207 -21.36 -71.74 32.23
N GLN A 208 -22.39 -71.64 33.08
CA GLN A 208 -23.04 -72.77 33.78
C GLN A 208 -24.40 -72.35 34.33
#